data_AF-A0A497L8V8-F1
#
_entry.id   AF-A0A497L8V8-F1
#
_cell.length_a   1.000
_cell.length_b   1.000
_cell.length_c   1.000
_cell.angle_alpha   90.00
_cell.angle_beta   90.00
_cell.angle_gamma   90.00
#
_symmetry.space_group_name_H-M   'P 1'
#
loop_
_entity.id
_entity.type
_entity.pdbx_description
1 polymer ?
#
loop_
_entity_poly.entity_id
_entity_poly.type
_entity_poly.pdbx_seq_one_letter_code
_entity_poly.pdbx_strand_id
1 'polypeptide(L)' 'DTMQRLIQIFLRDYVICPVCKRPDTHIVKEKRIMFLVCDACGAKSPVRPL' A
#
# COMPACT_ATOMS: atom_id res chain seq x y z
N ASP A 1 16.78 8.07 14.40
CA ASP A 1 16.87 7.39 13.08
C ASP A 1 15.90 6.23 12.81
N THR A 2 15.65 5.31 13.75
CA THR A 2 14.80 4.12 13.51
C THR A 2 13.35 4.43 13.10
N MET A 3 12.77 5.50 13.64
CA MET A 3 11.40 5.93 13.32
C MET A 3 11.21 6.32 11.84
N GLN A 4 12.15 7.10 11.28
CA GLN A 4 12.06 7.50 9.86
C GLN A 4 12.12 6.29 8.93
N ARG A 5 12.90 5.27 9.29
CA ARG A 5 13.03 4.04 8.50
C ARG A 5 11.73 3.24 8.48
N LEU A 6 11.06 3.11 9.62
CA LEU A 6 9.74 2.47 9.71
C LEU A 6 8.68 3.21 8.90
N ILE A 7 8.67 4.55 8.96
CA ILE A 7 7.75 5.38 8.18
C ILE A 7 7.99 5.18 6.67
N GLN A 8 9.24 5.15 6.22
CA GLN A 8 9.55 4.92 4.81
C GLN A 8 9.12 3.54 4.32
N ILE A 9 9.29 2.50 5.14
CA ILE A 9 8.83 1.14 4.81
C ILE A 9 7.31 1.13 4.71
N PHE A 10 6.62 1.70 5.69
CA PHE A 10 5.15 1.77 5.69
C PHE A 10 4.62 2.53 4.47
N LEU A 11 5.18 3.71 4.17
CA LEU A 11 4.81 4.47 2.98
C LEU A 11 5.03 3.67 1.70
N ARG A 12 6.14 2.94 1.60
CA ARG A 12 6.46 2.18 0.39
C ARG A 12 5.55 0.96 0.20
N ASP A 13 5.15 0.30 1.29
CA ASP A 13 4.37 -0.93 1.23
C ASP A 13 2.84 -0.69 1.22
N TYR A 14 2.37 0.40 1.83
CA TYR A 14 0.93 0.66 2.03
C TYR A 14 0.42 1.92 1.34
N VAL A 15 1.28 2.81 0.84
CA VAL A 15 0.86 4.08 0.22
C VAL A 15 1.33 4.19 -1.23
N ILE A 16 2.59 3.84 -1.49
CA ILE A 16 3.19 3.95 -2.82
C ILE A 16 2.86 2.70 -3.63
N CYS A 17 2.19 2.88 -4.77
CA CYS A 17 1.97 1.77 -5.68
C CYS A 17 3.31 1.31 -6.33
N PRO A 18 3.60 0.00 -6.37
CA PRO A 18 4.83 -0.53 -6.99
C PRO A 18 4.90 -0.29 -8.50
N VAL A 19 3.78 -0.04 -9.17
CA VAL A 19 3.71 0.12 -10.63
C VAL A 19 3.93 1.58 -11.04
N CYS A 20 3.11 2.49 -10.53
CA CYS A 20 3.11 3.90 -10.96
C CYS A 20 3.92 4.82 -10.03
N LYS A 21 4.40 4.32 -8.88
CA LYS A 21 5.05 5.10 -7.80
C LYS A 21 4.22 6.27 -7.29
N ARG A 22 2.92 6.31 -7.59
CA ARG A 22 1.99 7.31 -7.07
C ARG A 22 1.48 6.88 -5.70
N PRO A 23 1.22 7.84 -4.80
CA PRO A 23 0.58 7.59 -3.53
C PRO A 23 -0.94 7.40 -3.65
N ASP A 24 -1.49 7.40 -4.87
CA ASP A 24 -2.92 7.25 -5.18
C ASP A 24 -3.34 5.78 -5.06
N THR A 25 -3.41 5.28 -3.84
CA THR A 25 -3.87 3.93 -3.51
C THR A 25 -4.93 3.96 -2.41
N HIS A 26 -5.87 3.04 -2.48
CA HIS A 26 -6.91 2.83 -1.48
C HIS A 26 -6.88 1.39 -0.97
N ILE A 27 -7.19 1.20 0.31
CA ILE A 27 -7.20 -0.12 0.93
C ILE A 27 -8.63 -0.64 0.93
N VAL A 28 -8.88 -1.74 0.22
CA VAL A 28 -10.14 -2.47 0.21
C VAL A 28 -10.01 -3.69 1.11
N LYS A 29 -10.91 -3.83 2.09
CA LYS A 29 -10.97 -5.01 2.95
C LYS A 29 -11.99 -6.00 2.39
N GLU A 30 -11.53 -7.11 1.84
CA GLU A 30 -12.38 -8.23 1.46
C GLU A 30 -12.22 -9.38 2.46
N LYS A 31 -13.27 -9.60 3.26
CA LYS A 31 -13.31 -10.65 4.30
C LYS A 31 -12.16 -10.49 5.32
N ARG A 32 -11.17 -11.41 5.27
CA ARG A 32 -10.00 -11.46 6.16
C ARG A 32 -8.72 -10.93 5.50
N ILE A 33 -8.80 -10.52 4.24
CA ILE A 33 -7.64 -10.07 3.45
C ILE A 33 -7.83 -8.58 3.15
N MET A 34 -6.76 -7.82 3.30
CA MET A 34 -6.72 -6.43 2.86
C MET A 34 -6.05 -6.38 1.50
N PHE A 35 -6.61 -5.61 0.58
CA PHE A 35 -6.08 -5.37 -0.75
C PHE A 35 -5.78 -3.89 -0.90
N LEU A 36 -4.55 -3.57 -1.29
CA LEU A 36 -4.18 -2.25 -1.74
C LEU A 36 -4.50 -2.16 -3.23
N VAL A 37 -5.38 -1.25 -3.58
CA VAL A 37 -5.83 -1.03 -4.96
C VAL A 37 -5.40 0.38 -5.36
N CYS A 38 -4.72 0.48 -6.49
CA CYS A 38 -4.27 1.74 -7.06
C CYS A 38 -5.35 2.32 -7.99
N ASP A 39 -5.84 3.52 -7.72
CA ASP A 39 -6.84 4.17 -8.61
C ASP A 39 -6.20 4.67 -9.91
N ALA A 40 -4.93 5.08 -9.85
CA ALA A 40 -4.22 5.57 -11.03
C ALA A 40 -3.85 4.48 -12.05
N CYS A 41 -3.76 3.22 -11.61
CA CYS A 41 -3.18 2.14 -12.40
C CYS A 41 -3.97 0.82 -12.36
N GLY A 42 -5.00 0.71 -11.52
CA GLY A 42 -5.83 -0.48 -11.36
C GLY A 42 -5.12 -1.68 -10.73
N ALA A 43 -3.86 -1.52 -10.30
CA ALA A 43 -3.09 -2.59 -9.70
C ALA A 43 -3.69 -2.96 -8.34
N LYS A 44 -4.10 -4.24 -8.20
CA LYS A 44 -4.54 -4.83 -6.94
C LYS A 44 -3.39 -5.65 -6.34
N SER A 45 -2.97 -5.31 -5.13
CA SER A 45 -1.93 -6.03 -4.40
C SER A 45 -2.47 -6.46 -3.04
N PRO A 46 -2.41 -7.76 -2.69
CA PRO A 46 -2.78 -8.19 -1.35
C PRO A 46 -1.78 -7.63 -0.35
N VAL A 47 -2.26 -6.90 0.65
CA VAL A 47 -1.44 -6.38 1.75
C VAL A 47 -1.72 -7.18 3.01
N ARG A 48 -0.66 -7.44 3.79
CA ARG A 48 -0.82 -8.12 5.06
C ARG A 48 -1.50 -7.19 6.06
N PRO A 49 -2.56 -7.64 6.74
CA PRO A 49 -3.08 -6.92 7.88
C PRO A 49 -1.96 -6.81 8.94
N LEU A 50 -1.72 -5.60 9.42
CA LEU A 50 -0.90 -5.34 10.60
C LEU A 50 -1.51 -5.99 11.85
#